data_AF-A0A847EHX2-F1
#
_entry.id   AF-A0A847EHX2-F1
#
_cell.length_a   1.000
_cell.length_b   1.000
_cell.length_c   1.000
_cell.angle_alpha   90.00
_cell.angle_beta   90.00
_cell.angle_gamma   90.00
#
_symmetry.space_group_name_H-M   'P 1'
#
loop_
_entity.id
_entity.type
_entity.pdbx_description
1 polymer ?
#
loop_
_entity_poly.entity_id
_entity_poly.type
_entity_poly.pdbx_seq_one_letter_code
_entity_poly.pdbx_strand_id
1 'polypeptide(L)'
;EIEVVTARAEDQARLGKYREAFDIVTARAVTQLAALAELTLPFCIIGGRCILPKKGDTAREIEEAGKAVETLGGTIVAIQNIDLEGLDDNRHLVVLEKTAPTPDKYPRRSGMPEKRPIK
;
A
#
# COMPACT_ATOMS: atom_id res chain seq x y z
N GLU A 1 23.79 -1.23 -2.43
CA GLU A 1 23.50 -1.96 -3.68
C GLU A 1 22.04 -1.72 -4.05
N ILE A 2 21.69 -1.67 -5.33
CA ILE A 2 20.33 -1.38 -5.79
C ILE A 2 19.92 -2.48 -6.78
N GLU A 3 18.77 -3.11 -6.53
CA GLU A 3 18.13 -4.05 -7.45
C GLU A 3 16.96 -3.35 -8.16
N VAL A 4 16.90 -3.47 -9.49
CA VAL A 4 15.78 -2.96 -10.30
C VAL A 4 15.08 -4.14 -10.95
N VAL A 5 13.80 -4.30 -10.66
CA VAL A 5 12.98 -5.40 -11.17
C VAL A 5 11.90 -4.86 -12.10
N THR A 6 11.88 -5.33 -13.36
CA THR A 6 10.85 -4.97 -14.33
C THR A 6 9.74 -6.02 -14.35
N ALA A 7 8.80 -5.90 -13.41
CA ALA A 7 7.66 -6.82 -13.28
C ALA A 7 6.46 -6.14 -12.59
N ARG A 8 5.32 -6.84 -12.59
CA ARG A 8 4.11 -6.41 -11.87
C ARG A 8 4.25 -6.68 -10.38
N ALA A 9 3.84 -5.72 -9.55
CA ALA A 9 3.87 -5.86 -8.10
C ALA A 9 3.03 -7.05 -7.62
N GLU A 10 1.87 -7.28 -8.23
CA GLU A 10 0.99 -8.42 -7.95
C GLU A 10 1.69 -9.78 -8.08
N ASP A 11 2.57 -9.90 -9.07
CA ASP A 11 3.28 -11.15 -9.33
C ASP A 11 4.51 -11.28 -8.42
N GLN A 12 5.22 -10.16 -8.16
CA GLN A 12 6.43 -10.19 -7.33
C GLN A 12 6.12 -10.39 -5.84
N ALA A 13 5.03 -9.84 -5.31
CA ALA A 13 4.64 -9.99 -3.90
C ALA A 13 4.24 -11.42 -3.50
N ARG A 14 4.14 -12.32 -4.48
CA ARG A 14 3.91 -13.76 -4.27
C ARG A 14 5.21 -14.56 -4.19
N LEU A 15 6.32 -14.00 -4.65
CA LEU A 15 7.61 -14.68 -4.61
C LEU A 15 8.17 -14.63 -3.18
N GLY A 16 8.58 -15.78 -2.65
CA GLY A 16 9.08 -15.88 -1.26
C GLY A 16 10.26 -14.95 -0.96
N LYS A 17 11.06 -14.55 -1.96
CA LYS A 17 12.14 -13.57 -1.79
C LYS A 17 11.69 -12.13 -1.51
N TYR A 18 10.44 -11.80 -1.86
CA TYR A 18 9.90 -10.44 -1.72
C TYR A 18 8.67 -10.35 -0.82
N ARG A 19 7.94 -11.46 -0.68
CA ARG A 19 6.79 -11.53 0.21
C ARG A 19 7.24 -11.34 1.64
N GLU A 20 6.68 -10.32 2.29
CA GLU A 20 6.92 -10.00 3.71
C GLU A 20 8.42 -9.95 4.04
N ALA A 21 9.19 -9.21 3.24
CA ALA A 21 10.65 -9.17 3.29
C ALA A 21 11.23 -7.76 3.52
N PHE A 22 10.40 -6.72 3.55
CA PHE A 22 10.83 -5.32 3.63
C PHE A 22 10.28 -4.62 4.88
N ASP A 23 11.15 -3.92 5.62
CA ASP A 23 10.78 -3.09 6.77
C ASP A 23 9.89 -1.90 6.38
N ILE A 24 10.22 -1.28 5.24
CA ILE A 24 9.53 -0.12 4.70
C ILE A 24 9.17 -0.38 3.25
N VAL A 25 7.89 -0.20 2.92
CA VAL A 25 7.38 -0.26 1.55
C VAL A 25 6.79 1.10 1.19
N THR A 26 7.11 1.62 0.01
CA THR A 26 6.50 2.86 -0.49
C THR A 26 6.12 2.70 -1.95
N ALA A 27 5.08 3.41 -2.37
CA ALA A 27 4.63 3.40 -3.75
C ALA A 27 3.96 4.73 -4.09
N ARG A 28 4.44 5.38 -5.14
CA ARG A 28 3.77 6.53 -5.75
C ARG A 28 2.92 6.04 -6.91
N ALA A 29 1.61 5.98 -6.73
CA ALA A 29 0.67 5.46 -7.73
C ALA A 29 -0.59 6.34 -7.82
N VAL A 30 -1.25 6.29 -8.98
CA VAL A 30 -2.49 7.04 -9.27
C VAL A 30 -3.76 6.25 -8.83
N THR A 31 -3.60 5.08 -8.22
CA THR A 31 -4.71 4.17 -7.89
C THR A 31 -5.34 4.47 -6.52
N GLN A 32 -6.44 3.78 -6.23
CA GLN A 32 -7.15 3.85 -4.96
C GLN A 32 -6.34 3.23 -3.82
N LEU A 33 -6.48 3.73 -2.58
CA LEU A 33 -5.74 3.27 -1.41
C LEU A 33 -5.97 1.78 -1.13
N ALA A 34 -7.18 1.27 -1.32
CA ALA A 34 -7.47 -0.16 -1.18
C ALA A 34 -6.65 -1.02 -2.17
N ALA A 35 -6.50 -0.57 -3.41
CA ALA A 35 -5.66 -1.23 -4.40
C ALA A 35 -4.18 -1.09 -4.03
N LEU A 36 -3.76 0.09 -3.60
CA LEU A 36 -2.38 0.36 -3.20
C LEU A 36 -1.95 -0.47 -1.99
N ALA A 37 -2.84 -0.65 -1.02
CA ALA A 37 -2.63 -1.52 0.13
C ALA A 37 -2.38 -2.97 -0.32
N GLU A 38 -3.18 -3.49 -1.26
CA GLU A 38 -2.99 -4.84 -1.81
C GLU A 38 -1.67 -4.99 -2.58
N LEU A 39 -1.21 -3.93 -3.23
CA LEU A 39 0.07 -3.92 -3.95
C LEU A 39 1.29 -3.75 -3.04
N THR A 40 1.12 -3.34 -1.78
CA THR A 40 2.24 -2.96 -0.89
C THR A 40 2.34 -3.81 0.38
N LEU A 41 1.24 -4.05 1.09
CA LEU A 41 1.25 -4.83 2.33
C LEU A 41 1.83 -6.25 2.19
N PRO A 42 1.64 -6.98 1.08
CA PRO A 42 2.27 -8.29 0.91
C PRO A 42 3.80 -8.27 0.85
N PHE A 43 4.43 -7.12 0.56
CA PHE A 43 5.89 -6.98 0.60
C PHE A 43 6.41 -6.68 2.02
N CYS A 44 5.56 -6.10 2.87
CA CYS A 44 5.95 -5.58 4.16
C CYS A 44 6.01 -6.69 5.23
N ILE A 45 7.10 -6.71 6.01
CA ILE A 45 7.23 -7.59 7.19
C ILE A 45 6.21 -7.21 8.25
N ILE A 46 5.86 -8.13 9.15
CA ILE A 46 5.07 -7.80 10.35
C ILE A 46 5.88 -6.86 11.25
N GLY A 47 5.25 -5.78 11.72
CA GLY A 47 5.88 -4.65 12.41
C GLY A 47 6.47 -3.59 11.48
N GLY A 48 6.56 -3.87 10.17
CA GLY A 48 6.99 -2.92 9.15
C GLY A 48 5.90 -1.92 8.77
N ARG A 49 6.25 -0.96 7.92
CA ARG A 49 5.35 0.12 7.49
C ARG A 49 5.25 0.28 5.98
N CYS A 50 4.04 0.47 5.48
CA CYS A 50 3.81 1.01 4.14
C CYS A 50 3.56 2.52 4.24
N ILE A 51 4.41 3.33 3.60
CA ILE A 51 4.28 4.80 3.58
C ILE A 51 3.83 5.20 2.18
N LEU A 52 2.59 5.64 2.05
CA LEU A 52 1.91 5.80 0.76
C LEU A 52 1.60 7.29 0.48
N PRO A 53 2.36 7.94 -0.41
CA PRO A 53 2.07 9.31 -0.81
C PRO A 53 0.77 9.39 -1.60
N LYS A 54 -0.10 10.30 -1.18
CA LYS A 54 -1.39 10.60 -1.79
C LYS A 54 -1.58 12.11 -1.96
N LYS A 55 -2.55 12.46 -2.79
CA LYS A 55 -2.86 13.84 -3.19
C LYS A 55 -4.37 14.02 -3.23
N GLY A 56 -4.84 15.18 -2.80
CA GLY A 56 -6.24 15.59 -2.88
C GLY A 56 -7.05 15.24 -1.64
N ASP A 57 -8.37 15.41 -1.72
CA ASP A 57 -9.29 15.02 -0.66
C ASP A 57 -9.53 13.51 -0.69
N THR A 58 -8.95 12.80 0.27
CA THR A 58 -8.92 11.33 0.34
C THR A 58 -9.63 10.78 1.55
N ALA A 59 -10.32 11.61 2.35
CA ALA A 59 -10.95 11.17 3.59
C ALA A 59 -11.89 9.97 3.37
N ARG A 60 -12.73 10.06 2.33
CA ARG A 60 -13.62 8.97 1.92
C ARG A 60 -12.87 7.73 1.42
N GLU A 61 -11.79 7.93 0.67
CA GLU A 61 -10.98 6.83 0.15
C GLU A 61 -10.27 6.06 1.27
N ILE A 62 -9.84 6.78 2.32
CA ILE A 62 -9.22 6.22 3.53
C ILE A 62 -10.24 5.38 4.30
N GLU A 63 -11.45 5.91 4.50
CA GLU A 63 -12.55 5.18 5.13
C GLU A 63 -12.90 3.91 4.35
N GLU A 64 -13.09 4.01 3.04
CA GLU A 64 -13.42 2.87 2.16
C GLU A 64 -12.29 1.83 2.11
N ALA A 65 -11.03 2.24 2.29
CA ALA A 65 -9.88 1.34 2.28
C ALA A 65 -9.63 0.64 3.62
N GLY A 66 -10.22 1.09 4.74
CA GLY A 66 -9.95 0.52 6.07
C GLY A 66 -10.13 -1.00 6.12
N LYS A 67 -11.26 -1.48 5.62
CA LYS A 67 -11.55 -2.92 5.55
C LYS A 67 -10.60 -3.69 4.62
N ALA A 68 -10.15 -3.07 3.53
CA ALA A 68 -9.14 -3.66 2.65
C ALA A 68 -7.80 -3.81 3.39
N VAL A 69 -7.36 -2.76 4.08
CA VAL A 69 -6.13 -2.74 4.87
C VAL A 69 -6.15 -3.82 5.95
N GLU A 70 -7.25 -3.93 6.72
CA GLU A 70 -7.43 -4.98 7.73
C GLU A 70 -7.41 -6.39 7.11
N THR A 71 -8.12 -6.59 6.00
CA THR A 71 -8.13 -7.88 5.28
C THR A 71 -6.74 -8.32 4.82
N LEU A 72 -5.86 -7.36 4.55
CA LEU A 72 -4.48 -7.59 4.11
C LEU A 72 -3.49 -7.69 5.27
N GLY A 73 -3.96 -7.64 6.52
CA GLY A 73 -3.15 -7.74 7.73
C GLY A 73 -2.47 -6.43 8.13
N GLY A 74 -3.00 -5.29 7.70
CA GLY A 74 -2.50 -3.98 8.09
C GLY A 74 -3.46 -3.18 8.96
N THR A 75 -2.99 -2.03 9.44
CA THR A 75 -3.81 -0.98 10.06
C THR A 75 -3.32 0.40 9.64
N ILE A 76 -4.23 1.37 9.53
CA ILE A 76 -3.87 2.77 9.23
C ILE A 76 -3.45 3.43 10.55
N VAL A 77 -2.19 3.84 10.67
CA VAL A 77 -1.64 4.40 11.93
C VAL A 77 -1.46 5.91 11.89
N ALA A 78 -1.33 6.51 10.71
CA ALA A 78 -1.21 7.95 10.57
C ALA A 78 -1.62 8.43 9.17
N ILE A 79 -2.08 9.68 9.12
CA ILE A 79 -2.27 10.46 7.90
C ILE A 79 -1.52 11.77 8.12
N GLN A 80 -0.36 11.92 7.48
CA GLN A 80 0.52 13.07 7.67
C GLN A 80 0.36 14.02 6.50
N ASN A 81 -0.23 15.20 6.73
CA ASN A 81 -0.25 16.25 5.72
C ASN A 81 1.16 16.77 5.44
N ILE A 82 1.42 17.10 4.18
CA ILE A 82 2.70 17.61 3.70
C ILE A 82 2.48 19.06 3.26
N ASP A 83 2.93 19.97 4.11
CA ASP A 83 2.97 21.41 3.84
C ASP A 83 4.40 21.76 3.42
N LEU A 84 4.62 21.88 2.10
CA LEU A 84 5.90 22.24 1.51
C LEU A 84 5.70 23.40 0.53
N GLU A 85 6.59 24.38 0.58
CA GLU A 85 6.57 25.52 -0.33
C GLU A 85 6.62 25.05 -1.79
N GLY A 86 5.65 25.49 -2.59
CA GLY A 86 5.49 25.07 -3.99
C GLY A 86 4.69 23.78 -4.22
N LEU A 87 4.12 23.18 -3.18
CA LEU A 87 3.26 22.00 -3.25
C LEU A 87 1.87 22.27 -2.65
N ASP A 88 1.14 23.20 -3.25
CA ASP A 88 -0.22 23.62 -2.82
C ASP A 88 -1.34 22.68 -3.31
N ASP A 89 -1.07 21.37 -3.38
CA ASP A 89 -1.97 20.40 -4.01
C ASP A 89 -2.52 19.33 -3.04
N ASN A 90 -2.50 19.63 -1.73
CA ASN A 90 -3.03 18.81 -0.63
C ASN A 90 -2.42 17.40 -0.60
N ARG A 91 -1.09 17.34 -0.47
CA ARG A 91 -0.38 16.06 -0.31
C ARG A 91 -0.41 15.59 1.12
N HIS A 92 -0.46 14.27 1.26
CA HIS A 92 -0.36 13.62 2.55
C HIS A 92 0.27 12.24 2.38
N LEU A 93 0.83 11.71 3.47
CA LEU A 93 1.32 10.35 3.56
C LEU A 93 0.32 9.54 4.38
N VAL A 94 -0.22 8.48 3.78
CA VAL A 94 -0.97 7.48 4.53
C VAL A 94 0.03 6.43 5.02
N VAL A 95 0.11 6.24 6.33
CA VAL A 95 1.02 5.27 6.94
C VAL A 95 0.21 4.06 7.39
N LEU A 96 0.55 2.91 6.82
CA LEU A 96 0.02 1.61 7.23
C LEU A 96 1.09 0.89 8.05
N GLU A 97 0.69 0.25 9.14
CA GLU A 97 1.51 -0.73 9.86
C GLU A 97 1.04 -2.13 9.50
N LYS A 98 1.98 -3.04 9.26
CA LYS A 98 1.68 -4.45 9.01
C LYS A 98 1.60 -5.18 10.36
N THR A 99 0.40 -5.64 10.74
CA THR A 99 0.13 -6.20 12.08
C THR A 99 -0.12 -7.70 12.07
N ALA A 100 -0.44 -8.28 10.92
CA ALA A 100 -0.67 -9.71 10.74
C ALA A 100 -0.21 -10.17 9.35
N PRO A 101 0.05 -11.48 9.14
CA PRO A 101 0.39 -12.01 7.82
C PRO A 101 -0.69 -11.66 6.78
N THR A 102 -0.28 -11.31 5.56
CA THR A 102 -1.22 -11.14 4.46
C THR A 102 -1.70 -12.52 3.98
N PRO A 103 -3.01 -12.78 3.83
CA PRO A 103 -3.49 -14.07 3.31
C PRO A 103 -2.93 -14.43 1.92
N ASP A 104 -2.67 -15.71 1.66
CA ASP A 104 -2.02 -16.21 0.44
C ASP A 104 -2.77 -15.90 -0.88
N LYS A 105 -4.09 -15.68 -0.77
CA LYS A 105 -4.91 -15.25 -1.90
C LYS A 105 -4.56 -13.84 -2.39
N TYR A 106 -3.84 -13.05 -1.59
CA TYR A 106 -3.40 -11.70 -1.91
C TYR A 106 -1.88 -11.61 -2.15
N PRO A 107 -1.42 -10.76 -3.09
CA PRO A 107 -2.24 -9.91 -3.96
C PRO A 107 -2.99 -10.73 -5.02
N ARG A 108 -4.19 -10.32 -5.42
CA ARG A 108 -4.96 -10.99 -6.49
C ARG A 108 -4.23 -10.83 -7.83
N ARG A 109 -4.72 -11.56 -8.85
CA ARG A 109 -4.14 -11.57 -10.20
C ARG A 109 -3.92 -10.15 -10.73
N SER A 110 -2.86 -9.96 -11.51
CA SER A 110 -2.48 -8.68 -12.12
C SER A 110 -3.68 -7.92 -12.70
N GLY A 111 -3.82 -6.66 -12.29
CA GLY A 111 -4.92 -5.77 -12.67
C GLY A 111 -6.22 -5.90 -11.84
N MET A 112 -6.39 -6.96 -11.03
CA MET A 112 -7.56 -7.08 -10.14
C MET A 112 -7.60 -6.04 -9.01
N PRO A 113 -6.48 -5.68 -8.35
CA PRO A 113 -6.50 -4.65 -7.31
C PRO A 113 -7.12 -3.33 -7.81
N GLU A 114 -6.76 -2.94 -9.03
CA GLU A 114 -7.25 -1.70 -9.66
C GLU A 114 -8.68 -1.83 -10.20
N LYS A 115 -8.99 -2.90 -10.95
CA LYS A 115 -10.32 -3.07 -11.57
C LYS A 115 -11.43 -3.36 -10.57
N ARG A 116 -11.10 -4.08 -9.49
CA ARG A 116 -12.06 -4.51 -8.47
C ARG A 116 -11.42 -4.40 -7.07
N PRO A 117 -11.23 -3.18 -6.55
CA PRO A 117 -10.66 -2.95 -5.23
C PRO A 117 -11.42 -3.72 -4.13
N ILE A 118 -10.70 -4.12 -3.09
CA ILE A 118 -11.30 -4.74 -1.90
C ILE A 118 -12.16 -3.67 -1.20
N LYS A 119 -13.32 -4.08 -0.68
CA LYS A 119 -14.26 -3.26 0.08
C LYS A 119 -14.61 -3.96 1.37
#